data_AF-A0A6J6QAR3-F1
#
_entry.id   AF-A0A6J6QAR3-F1
#
_cell.length_a   1.000
_cell.length_b   1.000
_cell.length_c   1.000
_cell.angle_alpha   90.00
_cell.angle_beta   90.00
_cell.angle_gamma   90.00
#
_symmetry.space_group_name_H-M   'P 1'
#
loop_
_entity.id
_entity.type
_entity.pdbx_description
1 polymer ?
#
loop_
_entity_poly.entity_id
_entity_poly.type
_entity_poly.pdbx_seq_one_letter_code
_entity_poly.pdbx_strand_id
1 'polypeptide(L)'
;MLRRIAGPQATMAAVIFGEVMDGAEAERVGLVHRCVDDDQLLEVAHTMAARAADAPRDLVVLTKQTIKDMANIGQHPAAVKRELDPQLWSTRQPWFAERVAKLQSQISSKK
;
A
#
# COMPACT_ATOMS: atom_id res chain seq x y z
N MET A 1 -15.28 -7.78 -4.87
CA MET A 1 -13.97 -7.30 -4.36
C MET A 1 -12.82 -8.18 -4.84
N LEU A 2 -12.93 -9.51 -4.77
CA LEU A 2 -11.91 -10.47 -5.23
C LEU A 2 -11.35 -10.19 -6.64
N ARG A 3 -12.21 -9.97 -7.65
CA ARG A 3 -11.78 -9.63 -9.02
C ARG A 3 -10.87 -8.39 -9.12
N ARG A 4 -11.05 -7.40 -8.24
CA ARG A 4 -10.20 -6.19 -8.24
C ARG A 4 -8.84 -6.43 -7.58
N ILE A 5 -8.71 -7.49 -6.78
CA ILE A 5 -7.49 -7.84 -6.04
C ILE A 5 -6.68 -8.87 -6.83
N ALA A 6 -7.26 -10.04 -7.13
CA ALA A 6 -6.57 -11.17 -7.75
C ALA A 6 -6.90 -11.35 -9.25
N GLY A 7 -7.63 -10.41 -9.85
CA GLY A 7 -8.01 -10.47 -11.26
C GLY A 7 -9.14 -11.46 -11.60
N PRO A 8 -9.57 -11.50 -12.87
CA PRO A 8 -10.72 -12.30 -13.30
C PRO A 8 -10.45 -13.81 -13.25
N GLN A 9 -9.24 -14.27 -13.57
CA GLN A 9 -8.90 -15.70 -13.62
C GLN A 9 -8.98 -16.36 -12.25
N ALA A 10 -8.27 -15.82 -11.25
CA ALA A 10 -8.30 -16.32 -9.88
C ALA A 10 -9.71 -16.25 -9.27
N THR A 11 -10.50 -15.23 -9.65
CA THR A 11 -11.90 -15.13 -9.20
C THR A 11 -12.76 -16.27 -9.75
N MET A 12 -12.61 -16.62 -11.03
CA MET A 12 -13.38 -17.72 -11.62
C MET A 12 -12.99 -19.07 -11.03
N ALA A 13 -11.68 -19.33 -10.87
CA ALA A 13 -11.14 -20.51 -10.20
C ALA A 13 -11.78 -20.72 -8.81
N ALA A 14 -11.72 -19.69 -7.96
CA ALA A 14 -12.24 -19.78 -6.60
C ALA A 14 -13.78 -19.86 -6.53
N VAL A 15 -14.51 -19.05 -7.33
CA VAL A 15 -15.96 -18.87 -7.15
C VAL A 15 -16.80 -19.82 -8.00
N ILE A 16 -16.42 -20.04 -9.26
CA ILE A 16 -17.19 -20.87 -10.19
C ILE A 16 -16.75 -22.33 -10.11
N PHE A 17 -15.44 -22.56 -10.06
CA PHE A 17 -14.86 -23.91 -10.06
C PHE A 17 -14.58 -24.45 -8.66
N GLY A 18 -14.70 -23.60 -7.63
CA GLY A 18 -14.59 -24.02 -6.22
C GLY A 18 -13.17 -24.37 -5.78
N GLU A 19 -12.14 -23.87 -6.48
CA GLU A 19 -10.75 -24.12 -6.11
C GLU A 19 -10.39 -23.43 -4.79
N VAL A 20 -9.78 -24.18 -3.88
CA VAL A 20 -9.26 -23.69 -2.60
C VAL A 20 -7.78 -23.38 -2.76
N MET A 21 -7.39 -22.14 -2.46
CA MET A 21 -5.99 -21.69 -2.55
C MET A 21 -5.32 -21.79 -1.19
N ASP A 22 -4.15 -22.41 -1.14
CA ASP A 22 -3.24 -22.31 0.01
C ASP A 22 -2.46 -20.98 -0.01
N GLY A 23 -1.56 -20.78 0.95
CA GLY A 23 -0.81 -19.54 1.08
C GLY A 23 0.09 -19.23 -0.14
N ALA A 24 0.76 -20.25 -0.68
CA ALA A 24 1.67 -20.08 -1.82
C ALA A 24 0.90 -19.73 -3.09
N GLU A 25 -0.23 -20.40 -3.34
CA GLU A 25 -1.09 -20.09 -4.48
C GLU A 25 -1.73 -18.71 -4.33
N ALA A 26 -2.19 -18.34 -3.13
CA ALA A 26 -2.74 -17.01 -2.85
C ALA A 26 -1.72 -15.89 -3.12
N GLU A 27 -0.43 -16.10 -2.82
CA GLU A 27 0.64 -15.15 -3.16
C GLU A 27 0.85 -15.10 -4.68
N ARG A 28 0.95 -16.27 -5.33
CA ARG A 28 1.17 -16.37 -6.78
C ARG A 28 0.11 -15.63 -7.60
N VAL A 29 -1.16 -15.70 -7.19
CA VAL A 29 -2.27 -15.01 -7.87
C VAL A 29 -2.48 -13.57 -7.41
N GLY A 30 -1.68 -13.08 -6.46
CA GLY A 30 -1.76 -11.71 -5.95
C GLY A 30 -2.95 -11.45 -5.02
N LEU A 31 -3.53 -12.49 -4.42
CA LEU A 31 -4.56 -12.34 -3.39
C LEU A 31 -3.97 -11.85 -2.06
N VAL A 32 -2.78 -12.33 -1.71
CA VAL A 32 -1.99 -11.87 -0.56
C VAL A 32 -0.70 -11.21 -1.02
N HIS A 33 -0.09 -10.39 -0.15
CA HIS A 33 1.17 -9.71 -0.47
C HIS A 33 2.38 -10.66 -0.44
N ARG A 34 2.39 -11.59 0.53
CA ARG A 34 3.48 -12.54 0.77
C ARG A 34 2.99 -13.72 1.60
N CYS A 35 3.40 -14.93 1.25
CA CYS A 35 3.29 -16.13 2.07
C CYS A 35 4.63 -16.36 2.78
N VAL A 36 4.58 -16.73 4.06
CA VAL A 36 5.75 -17.05 4.88
C VAL A 36 5.42 -18.26 5.76
N ASP A 37 6.43 -18.87 6.36
CA ASP A 37 6.23 -19.95 7.34
C ASP A 37 5.42 -19.45 8.54
N ASP A 38 4.64 -20.35 9.15
CA ASP A 38 3.69 -20.02 10.23
C ASP A 38 4.37 -19.33 11.43
N ASP A 39 5.59 -19.75 11.77
CA ASP A 39 6.38 -19.19 12.88
C ASP A 39 6.95 -17.80 12.57
N GLN A 40 7.01 -17.41 11.30
CA GLN A 40 7.51 -16.10 10.84
C GLN A 40 6.40 -15.07 10.62
N LEU A 41 5.13 -15.51 10.53
CA LEU A 41 4.00 -14.67 10.11
C LEU A 41 3.90 -13.37 10.91
N LEU A 42 3.91 -13.46 12.24
CA LEU A 42 3.76 -12.29 13.10
C LEU A 42 4.94 -11.33 13.00
N GLU A 43 6.17 -11.84 12.98
CA GLU A 43 7.37 -11.02 12.88
C GLU A 43 7.40 -10.22 11.57
N VAL A 44 7.12 -10.90 10.45
CA VAL A 44 7.10 -10.27 9.12
C VAL A 44 5.97 -9.24 9.03
N ALA A 45 4.77 -9.57 9.52
CA ALA A 45 3.62 -8.66 9.54
C ALA A 45 3.88 -7.41 10.40
N HIS A 46 4.46 -7.58 11.59
CA HIS A 46 4.80 -6.46 12.47
C HIS A 46 5.91 -5.58 11.89
N THR A 47 6.95 -6.18 11.30
CA THR A 47 8.02 -5.45 10.63
C THR A 47 7.48 -4.60 9.48
N MET A 48 6.53 -5.14 8.70
CA MET A 48 5.85 -4.38 7.65
C MET A 48 4.98 -3.25 8.23
N ALA A 49 4.18 -3.54 9.25
CA ALA A 49 3.28 -2.58 9.88
C ALA A 49 4.03 -1.42 10.57
N ALA A 50 5.20 -1.69 11.17
CA ALA A 50 6.03 -0.69 11.82
C ALA A 50 6.42 0.45 10.88
N ARG A 51 6.61 0.17 9.58
CA ARG A 51 6.91 1.20 8.57
C ARG A 51 5.77 2.19 8.39
N ALA A 52 4.53 1.71 8.42
CA ALA A 52 3.36 2.58 8.37
C ALA A 52 3.15 3.32 9.70
N ALA A 53 3.45 2.68 10.83
CA ALA A 53 3.33 3.29 12.16
C ALA A 53 4.36 4.42 12.40
N ASP A 54 5.55 4.36 11.81
CA ASP A 54 6.58 5.42 11.89
C ASP A 54 6.18 6.70 11.12
N ALA A 55 5.23 6.60 10.18
CA ALA A 55 4.76 7.74 9.41
C ALA A 55 3.72 8.58 10.17
N PRO A 56 3.63 9.90 9.93
CA PRO A 56 2.60 10.75 10.52
C PRO A 56 1.21 10.18 10.23
N ARG A 57 0.40 10.00 11.27
CA ARG A 57 -0.91 9.32 11.18
C ARG A 57 -1.78 9.90 10.07
N ASP A 58 -1.92 11.22 10.04
CA ASP A 58 -2.79 11.91 9.08
C ASP A 58 -2.30 11.72 7.63
N LEU A 59 -0.97 11.67 7.42
CA LEU A 59 -0.40 11.35 6.12
C LEU A 59 -0.77 9.94 5.67
N VAL A 60 -0.66 8.94 6.56
CA VAL A 60 -1.00 7.55 6.24
C VAL A 60 -2.48 7.39 5.94
N VAL A 61 -3.35 8.01 6.74
CA VAL A 61 -4.79 8.01 6.53
C VAL A 61 -5.15 8.62 5.17
N LEU A 62 -4.61 9.81 4.88
CA LEU A 62 -4.89 10.50 3.63
C LEU A 62 -4.35 9.73 2.41
N THR A 63 -3.14 9.19 2.52
CA THR A 63 -2.53 8.35 1.47
C THR A 63 -3.39 7.12 1.18
N LYS A 64 -3.83 6.42 2.23
CA LYS A 64 -4.72 5.25 2.10
C LYS A 64 -6.05 5.63 1.43
N GLN A 65 -6.61 6.79 1.77
CA GLN A 65 -7.84 7.26 1.13
C GLN A 65 -7.61 7.58 -0.35
N THR A 66 -6.50 8.24 -0.71
CA THR A 66 -6.14 8.52 -2.10
C THR A 66 -6.04 7.25 -2.93
N ILE A 67 -5.33 6.22 -2.43
CA ILE A 67 -5.23 4.92 -3.12
C ILE A 67 -6.60 4.28 -3.36
N LYS A 68 -7.50 4.34 -2.36
CA LYS A 68 -8.86 3.80 -2.49
C LYS A 68 -9.70 4.56 -3.51
N ASP A 69 -9.63 5.89 -3.50
CA ASP A 69 -10.43 6.73 -4.40
C ASP A 69 -9.99 6.54 -5.86
N MET A 70 -8.67 6.40 -6.08
CA MET A 70 -8.09 6.15 -7.40
C MET A 70 -8.65 4.91 -8.10
N ALA A 71 -9.15 3.92 -7.35
CA ALA A 71 -9.78 2.73 -7.93
C ALA A 71 -11.09 3.02 -8.69
N ASN A 72 -11.66 4.22 -8.56
CA ASN A 72 -12.93 4.60 -9.19
C ASN A 72 -12.83 5.88 -10.04
N ILE A 73 -11.64 6.47 -10.19
CA ILE A 73 -11.43 7.66 -11.01
C ILE A 73 -10.96 7.23 -12.41
N GLY A 74 -11.85 7.35 -13.40
CA GLY A 74 -11.57 6.96 -14.78
C GLY A 74 -11.02 8.08 -15.68
N GLN A 75 -11.04 9.34 -15.22
CA GLN A 75 -10.62 10.49 -16.02
C GLN A 75 -9.29 11.05 -15.51
N HIS A 76 -8.32 11.17 -16.40
CA HIS A 76 -6.96 11.62 -16.05
C HIS A 76 -6.91 12.98 -15.32
N PRO A 77 -7.65 14.04 -15.74
CA PRO A 77 -7.63 15.31 -15.01
C PRO A 77 -8.17 15.20 -13.57
N ALA A 78 -9.19 14.36 -13.36
CA ALA A 78 -9.74 14.11 -12.04
C ALA A 78 -8.76 13.32 -11.15
N ALA A 79 -8.00 12.39 -11.74
CA ALA A 79 -6.96 11.64 -11.04
C ALA A 79 -5.84 12.57 -10.55
N VAL A 80 -5.32 13.41 -11.45
CA VAL A 80 -4.29 14.41 -11.11
C VAL A 80 -4.75 15.31 -9.98
N LYS A 81 -5.97 15.86 -10.08
CA LYS A 81 -6.52 16.72 -9.02
C LYS A 81 -6.61 15.98 -7.68
N ARG A 82 -7.15 14.75 -7.67
CA ARG A 82 -7.33 13.98 -6.45
C ARG A 82 -6.01 13.66 -5.76
N GLU A 83 -4.94 13.45 -6.52
CA GLU A 83 -3.61 13.14 -5.99
C GLU A 83 -2.84 14.39 -5.54
N LEU A 84 -2.93 15.49 -6.30
CA LEU A 84 -2.16 16.71 -6.05
C LEU A 84 -2.55 17.42 -4.76
N ASP A 85 -3.84 17.52 -4.44
CA ASP A 85 -4.32 18.22 -3.25
C ASP A 85 -3.74 17.64 -1.94
N PRO A 86 -3.80 16.32 -1.69
CA PRO A 86 -3.09 15.67 -0.59
C PRO A 86 -1.58 15.91 -0.54
N GLN A 87 -0.92 15.90 -1.69
CA GLN A 87 0.53 16.10 -1.77
C GLN A 87 0.88 17.53 -1.35
N LEU A 88 0.17 18.54 -1.85
CA LEU A 88 0.34 19.94 -1.45
C LEU A 88 0.01 20.17 0.02
N TRP A 89 -0.99 19.48 0.56
CA TRP A 89 -1.26 19.52 2.00
C TRP A 89 -0.07 18.95 2.79
N SER A 90 0.52 17.83 2.34
CA SER A 90 1.62 17.16 3.04
C SER A 90 2.88 18.02 3.15
N THR A 91 3.18 18.85 2.13
CA THR A 91 4.35 19.74 2.13
C THR A 91 4.22 20.92 3.10
N ARG A 92 3.00 21.23 3.53
CA ARG A 92 2.68 22.33 4.46
C ARG A 92 2.65 21.89 5.92
N GLN A 93 2.94 20.62 6.22
CA GLN A 93 2.87 20.10 7.58
C GLN A 93 4.18 20.33 8.36
N PRO A 94 4.13 20.52 9.69
CA PRO A 94 5.33 20.76 10.50
C PRO A 94 6.39 19.65 10.37
N TRP A 95 5.94 18.39 10.35
CA TRP A 95 6.81 17.21 10.23
C TRP A 95 7.47 17.05 8.84
N PHE A 96 7.04 17.82 7.84
CA PHE A 96 7.58 17.71 6.48
C PHE A 96 9.04 18.17 6.42
N ALA A 97 9.35 19.31 7.03
CA ALA A 97 10.70 19.87 7.06
C ALA A 97 11.68 18.92 7.78
N GLU A 98 11.26 18.35 8.91
CA GLU A 98 12.05 17.36 9.67
C GLU A 98 12.37 16.12 8.83
N ARG A 99 11.38 15.61 8.08
CA ARG A 99 11.57 14.45 7.20
C ARG A 99 12.50 14.76 6.02
N VAL A 100 12.40 15.94 5.43
CA VAL A 100 13.33 16.38 4.37
C VAL A 100 14.76 16.47 4.92
N ALA A 101 14.95 17.06 6.09
CA ALA A 101 16.25 17.16 6.73
C ALA A 101 16.86 15.78 7.05
N LYS A 102 16.06 14.86 7.61
CA LYS A 102 16.47 13.47 7.87
C LYS A 102 16.90 12.75 6.58
N LEU A 103 16.15 12.93 5.49
CA LEU A 103 16.49 12.34 4.19
C LEU A 103 17.80 12.90 3.64
N GLN A 104 17.98 14.22 3.71
CA GLN A 104 19.23 14.88 3.30
C GLN A 104 20.44 14.35 4.09
N SER A 105 20.32 14.22 5.41
CA SER A 105 21.42 13.71 6.24
C SER A 105 21.81 12.28 5.88
N GLN A 106 20.83 11.41 5.61
CA GLN A 106 21.07 10.01 5.20
C GLN A 106 21.76 9.90 3.83
N ILE A 107 21.44 10.80 2.90
CA ILE A 107 22.09 10.84 1.58
C ILE A 107 23.52 11.34 1.73
N SER A 108 23.73 12.41 2.50
CA SER A 108 25.05 13.01 2.71
C SER A 108 26.00 12.13 3.54
N SER A 109 25.49 11.32 4.47
CA SER A 109 26.30 10.41 5.30
C SER A 109 26.71 9.11 4.60
N LYS A 110 26.20 8.85 3.39
CA LYS A 110 26.54 7.69 2.56
C LYS A 110 27.63 7.99 1.50
N LYS A 111 28.11 9.24 1.45
CA LYS A 111 29.32 9.63 0.72
C LYS A 111 30.53 9.50 1.64
#